data_AF-A0AAW7XB23-F1
#
_entry.id   AF-A0AAW7XB23-F1
#
_cell.length_a   1.000
_cell.length_b   1.000
_cell.length_c   1.000
_cell.angle_alpha   90.00
_cell.angle_beta   90.00
_cell.angle_gamma   90.00
#
_symmetry.space_group_name_H-M   'P 1'
#
loop_
_entity.id
_entity.type
_entity.pdbx_description
1 polymer ?
#
loop_
_entity_poly.entity_id
_entity_poly.type
_entity_poly.pdbx_seq_one_letter_code
_entity_poly.pdbx_strand_id
1 'polypeptide(L)'
;MSRLGLALSVAVLACASCALNSPTSQEYLSITQTSDKGIPNGTSLASEYLDWLEPTDDPLYGFIPEKPILIGGYLEGRGGTWTAQYFSSILGPNGEQSKFERVGTCCAFRLEDKRLLDAGRSAGLLDVYELVIPSTGMSKKVYVSIYEEGDIYILNGYTGRSK
;
A
#
# COMPACT_ATOMS: atom_id res chain seq x y z
N MET A 1 7.53 -44.20 -67.07
CA MET A 1 7.45 -42.79 -67.51
C MET A 1 7.01 -41.97 -66.31
N SER A 2 7.94 -41.17 -65.77
CA SER A 2 7.74 -40.21 -64.69
C SER A 2 6.58 -39.26 -64.99
N ARG A 3 5.80 -38.86 -63.96
CA ARG A 3 5.59 -37.44 -63.65
C ARG A 3 5.47 -37.22 -62.14
N LEU A 4 6.47 -36.49 -61.66
CA LEU A 4 6.60 -35.79 -60.40
C LEU A 4 5.55 -34.66 -60.38
N GLY A 5 4.75 -34.56 -59.31
CA GLY A 5 3.80 -33.48 -59.07
C GLY A 5 4.07 -32.83 -57.73
N LEU A 6 4.36 -31.53 -57.77
CA LEU A 6 5.01 -30.71 -56.76
C LEU A 6 3.98 -29.95 -55.88
N ALA A 7 4.28 -29.88 -54.58
CA ALA A 7 3.92 -28.85 -53.59
C ALA A 7 2.45 -28.47 -53.34
N LEU A 8 2.07 -28.43 -52.06
CA LEU A 8 1.76 -27.15 -51.39
C LEU A 8 1.88 -27.30 -49.87
N SER A 9 2.94 -26.73 -49.32
CA SER A 9 3.16 -26.59 -47.88
C SER A 9 2.26 -25.47 -47.35
N VAL A 10 1.26 -25.80 -46.53
CA VAL A 10 0.51 -24.79 -45.77
C VAL A 10 1.30 -24.50 -44.52
N ALA A 11 1.91 -23.31 -44.48
CA ALA A 11 2.57 -22.77 -43.30
C ALA A 11 1.54 -22.59 -42.18
N VAL A 12 1.70 -23.35 -41.10
CA VAL A 12 0.94 -23.14 -39.86
C VAL A 12 1.44 -21.85 -39.22
N LEU A 13 0.56 -20.84 -39.15
CA LEU A 13 0.78 -19.60 -38.43
C LEU A 13 1.18 -19.92 -36.98
N ALA A 14 2.43 -19.63 -36.63
CA ALA A 14 2.84 -19.54 -35.24
C ALA A 14 2.07 -18.38 -34.60
N CYS A 15 1.08 -18.70 -33.77
CA CYS A 15 0.49 -17.71 -32.88
C CYS A 15 1.59 -17.25 -31.95
N ALA A 16 2.06 -16.02 -32.16
CA ALA A 16 2.91 -15.32 -31.22
C ALA A 16 2.12 -15.17 -29.93
N SER A 17 2.44 -16.01 -28.94
CA SER A 17 2.00 -15.84 -27.57
C SER A 17 2.55 -14.50 -27.10
N CYS A 18 1.72 -13.46 -27.11
CA CYS A 18 1.98 -12.27 -26.32
C CYS A 18 1.99 -12.73 -24.86
N ALA A 19 3.19 -12.94 -24.32
CA ALA A 19 3.38 -12.97 -22.89
C ALA A 19 2.89 -11.62 -22.37
N LEU A 20 1.71 -11.62 -21.75
CA LEU A 20 1.31 -10.54 -20.86
C LEU A 20 2.43 -10.44 -19.82
N ASN A 21 3.19 -9.35 -19.88
CA ASN A 21 4.06 -8.98 -18.77
C ASN A 21 3.13 -8.77 -17.56
N SER A 22 3.09 -9.75 -16.66
CA SER A 22 2.59 -9.52 -15.30
C SER A 22 3.30 -8.28 -14.75
N PRO A 23 2.60 -7.33 -14.10
CA PRO A 23 3.28 -6.23 -13.44
C PRO A 23 4.34 -6.84 -12.51
N THR A 24 5.58 -6.49 -12.77
CA THR A 24 6.76 -6.87 -12.01
C THR A 24 6.44 -6.75 -10.53
N SER A 25 6.75 -7.80 -9.76
CA SER A 25 6.64 -7.78 -8.30
C SER A 25 7.20 -6.46 -7.81
N GLN A 26 6.35 -5.62 -7.22
CA GLN A 26 6.74 -4.27 -6.81
C GLN A 26 7.89 -4.40 -5.82
N GLU A 27 9.12 -4.15 -6.28
CA GLU A 27 10.33 -4.30 -5.48
C GLU A 27 10.36 -3.15 -4.48
N TYR A 28 10.36 -3.48 -3.19
CA TYR A 28 10.51 -2.46 -2.15
C TYR A 28 11.93 -1.89 -2.22
N LEU A 29 12.05 -0.57 -2.24
CA LEU A 29 13.32 0.12 -2.33
C LEU A 29 14.13 0.01 -1.03
N SER A 30 13.43 -0.02 0.11
CA SER A 30 14.04 -0.23 1.42
C SER A 30 12.99 -0.64 2.46
N ILE A 31 13.46 -1.17 3.58
CA ILE A 31 12.69 -1.42 4.80
C ILE A 31 13.55 -0.98 5.99
N THR A 32 12.96 -0.25 6.93
CA THR A 32 13.59 0.01 8.24
C THR A 32 13.08 -1.05 9.20
N GLN A 33 13.97 -1.86 9.77
CA GLN A 33 13.58 -2.99 10.60
C GLN A 33 14.45 -3.14 11.85
N THR A 34 13.91 -3.75 12.89
CA THR A 34 14.63 -4.20 14.09
C THR A 34 14.13 -5.57 14.48
N SER A 35 15.03 -6.51 14.77
CA SER A 35 14.69 -7.91 15.09
C SER A 35 13.71 -8.52 14.08
N ASP A 36 14.04 -8.34 12.79
CA ASP A 36 13.28 -8.83 11.62
C ASP A 36 11.86 -8.26 11.49
N LYS A 37 11.54 -7.18 12.20
CA LYS A 37 10.27 -6.46 12.07
C LYS A 37 10.45 -5.06 11.53
N GLY A 38 9.67 -4.73 10.51
CA GLY A 38 9.48 -3.40 9.99
C GLY A 38 9.03 -2.38 11.05
N ILE A 39 9.58 -1.18 11.02
CA ILE A 39 9.21 -0.09 11.92
C ILE A 39 8.54 1.03 11.12
N PRO A 40 7.40 1.59 11.59
CA PRO A 40 6.65 1.19 12.78
C PRO A 40 5.88 -0.14 12.60
N ASN A 41 5.64 -0.83 13.72
CA ASN A 41 4.76 -1.99 13.83
C ASN A 41 3.98 -1.93 15.15
N GLY A 42 2.87 -2.66 15.24
CA GLY A 42 2.05 -2.67 16.43
C GLY A 42 0.74 -3.44 16.27
N THR A 43 -0.21 -3.13 17.15
CA THR A 43 -1.55 -3.72 17.13
C THR A 43 -2.60 -2.66 17.41
N SER A 44 -3.86 -2.98 17.12
CA SER A 44 -5.00 -2.14 17.49
C SER A 44 -5.28 -2.05 19.00
N LEU A 45 -4.52 -2.76 19.85
CA LEU A 45 -4.64 -2.65 21.31
C LEU A 45 -3.73 -1.57 21.93
N ALA A 46 -2.97 -0.83 21.12
CA ALA A 46 -2.13 0.25 21.63
C ALA A 46 -2.97 1.31 22.37
N SER A 47 -2.38 1.98 23.36
CA SER A 47 -3.10 2.99 24.15
C SER A 47 -3.42 4.26 23.35
N GLU A 48 -2.59 4.59 22.38
CA GLU A 48 -2.77 5.76 21.51
C GLU A 48 -3.40 5.35 20.17
N TYR A 49 -4.50 6.02 19.82
CA TYR A 49 -5.26 5.82 18.59
C TYR A 49 -6.05 7.09 18.28
N LEU A 50 -6.58 7.17 17.06
CA LEU A 50 -7.46 8.21 16.55
C LEU A 50 -8.91 7.74 16.73
N ASP A 51 -9.70 8.49 17.51
CA ASP A 51 -11.10 8.17 17.86
C ASP A 51 -12.13 8.92 17.01
N TRP A 52 -11.67 9.61 15.97
CA TRP A 52 -12.46 10.50 15.11
C TRP A 52 -12.45 10.06 13.63
N LEU A 53 -11.92 8.88 13.31
CA LEU A 53 -11.90 8.38 11.94
C LEU A 53 -13.32 8.01 11.49
N GLU A 54 -13.71 8.54 10.34
CA GLU A 54 -14.98 8.23 9.68
C GLU A 54 -14.80 7.11 8.64
N PRO A 55 -15.83 6.31 8.34
CA PRO A 55 -15.78 5.30 7.28
C PRO A 55 -15.72 5.94 5.88
N THR A 56 -15.12 5.21 4.93
CA THR A 56 -15.15 5.56 3.50
C THR A 56 -15.79 4.46 2.66
N ASP A 57 -16.52 4.85 1.62
CA ASP A 57 -17.07 3.95 0.61
C ASP A 57 -16.10 3.70 -0.57
N ASP A 58 -14.91 4.33 -0.57
CA ASP A 58 -13.91 4.14 -1.62
C ASP A 58 -13.13 2.82 -1.41
N PRO A 59 -13.36 1.78 -2.26
CA PRO A 59 -12.73 0.47 -2.08
C PRO A 59 -11.24 0.48 -2.38
N LEU A 60 -10.70 1.57 -2.94
CA LEU A 60 -9.29 1.70 -3.31
C LEU A 60 -8.49 2.55 -2.32
N TYR A 61 -9.16 3.29 -1.42
CA TYR A 61 -8.52 4.16 -0.44
C TYR A 61 -7.56 3.37 0.46
N GLY A 62 -6.29 3.76 0.47
CA GLY A 62 -5.18 3.12 1.17
C GLY A 62 -4.68 1.82 0.55
N PHE A 63 -5.40 1.21 -0.41
CA PHE A 63 -5.05 -0.11 -0.96
C PHE A 63 -4.27 -0.08 -2.27
N ILE A 64 -4.12 1.10 -2.89
CA ILE A 64 -3.31 1.29 -4.10
C ILE A 64 -2.41 2.51 -3.97
N PRO A 65 -1.25 2.55 -4.64
CA PRO A 65 -0.33 3.70 -4.62
C PRO A 65 -0.96 5.04 -5.03
N GLU A 66 -1.95 5.01 -5.92
CA GLU A 66 -2.62 6.21 -6.45
C GLU A 66 -3.63 6.81 -5.47
N LYS A 67 -4.02 6.07 -4.43
CA LYS A 67 -4.90 6.52 -3.36
C LYS A 67 -4.29 6.16 -2.00
N PRO A 68 -3.09 6.67 -1.67
CA PRO A 68 -2.47 6.38 -0.39
C PRO A 68 -3.20 7.13 0.72
N ILE A 69 -2.99 6.71 1.97
CA ILE A 69 -3.40 7.50 3.13
C ILE A 69 -2.37 8.62 3.33
N LEU A 70 -2.83 9.87 3.27
CA LEU A 70 -2.00 11.06 3.44
C LEU A 70 -1.97 11.46 4.92
N ILE A 71 -1.14 10.79 5.72
CA ILE A 71 -1.03 10.98 7.17
C ILE A 71 -0.35 12.31 7.52
N GLY A 72 0.60 12.77 6.70
CA GLY A 72 1.42 13.94 7.00
C GLY A 72 2.37 13.72 8.19
N GLY A 73 2.79 14.84 8.80
CA GLY A 73 3.67 14.84 9.97
C GLY A 73 5.18 14.75 9.67
N TYR A 74 5.58 14.81 8.39
CA TYR A 74 7.01 14.80 8.01
C TYR A 74 7.78 16.00 8.59
N LEU A 75 7.24 17.22 8.45
CA LEU A 75 7.90 18.44 8.91
C LEU A 75 7.91 18.54 10.45
N GLU A 76 6.95 17.90 11.11
CA GLU A 76 6.78 17.85 12.55
C GLU A 76 7.58 16.72 13.20
N GLY A 77 8.21 15.85 12.40
CA GLY A 77 8.90 14.65 12.88
C GLY A 77 7.96 13.63 13.52
N ARG A 78 6.66 13.68 13.19
CA ARG A 78 5.60 12.85 13.77
C ARG A 78 5.05 11.78 12.82
N GLY A 79 5.49 11.75 11.56
CA GLY A 79 4.96 10.82 10.55
C GLY A 79 4.89 9.36 11.01
N GLY A 80 5.94 8.85 11.65
CA GLY A 80 5.94 7.49 12.21
C GLY A 80 4.93 7.30 13.36
N THR A 81 4.84 8.27 14.28
CA THR A 81 3.91 8.24 15.41
C THR A 81 2.45 8.31 14.94
N TRP A 82 2.13 9.25 14.05
CA TRP A 82 0.78 9.41 13.51
C TRP A 82 0.37 8.21 12.66
N THR A 83 1.30 7.63 11.90
CA THR A 83 1.03 6.39 11.16
C THR A 83 0.72 5.23 12.10
N ALA A 84 1.48 5.08 13.19
CA ALA A 84 1.22 4.05 14.20
C ALA A 84 -0.15 4.27 14.88
N GLN A 85 -0.51 5.50 15.24
CA GLN A 85 -1.81 5.84 15.81
C GLN A 85 -2.95 5.54 14.85
N TYR A 86 -2.81 5.86 13.56
CA TYR A 86 -3.77 5.50 12.52
C TYR A 86 -4.01 3.99 12.49
N PHE A 87 -2.96 3.18 12.33
CA PHE A 87 -3.14 1.71 12.29
C PHE A 87 -3.66 1.14 13.61
N SER A 88 -3.28 1.71 14.74
CA SER A 88 -3.83 1.33 16.05
C SER A 88 -5.32 1.63 16.20
N SER A 89 -5.89 2.43 15.30
CA SER A 89 -7.32 2.74 15.23
C SER A 89 -8.11 1.77 14.35
N ILE A 90 -7.44 1.01 13.47
CA ILE A 90 -8.08 0.13 12.50
C ILE A 90 -8.33 -1.25 13.11
N LEU A 91 -9.57 -1.71 13.03
CA LEU A 91 -10.04 -3.03 13.44
C LEU A 91 -10.55 -3.82 12.24
N GLY A 92 -10.67 -5.14 12.39
CA GLY A 92 -11.27 -5.99 11.36
C GLY A 92 -12.73 -5.65 11.05
N PRO A 93 -13.33 -6.28 10.02
CA PRO A 93 -14.69 -5.99 9.59
C PRO A 93 -15.76 -6.10 10.68
N ASN A 94 -15.52 -6.91 11.71
CA ASN A 94 -16.42 -7.13 12.84
C ASN A 94 -15.84 -6.63 14.18
N GLY A 95 -14.84 -5.74 14.13
CA GLY A 95 -14.17 -5.21 15.31
C GLY A 95 -13.02 -6.06 15.84
N GLU A 96 -12.51 -7.00 15.04
CA GLU A 96 -11.41 -7.87 15.45
C GLU A 96 -10.09 -7.10 15.63
N GLN A 97 -9.24 -7.57 16.53
CA GLN A 97 -7.90 -7.02 16.70
C GLN A 97 -7.11 -7.11 15.38
N SER A 98 -6.41 -6.02 15.04
CA SER A 98 -5.48 -5.98 13.92
C SER A 98 -4.03 -5.91 14.40
N LYS A 99 -3.12 -6.31 13.51
CA LYS A 99 -1.67 -6.09 13.62
C LYS A 99 -1.20 -5.36 12.38
N PHE A 100 -0.21 -4.51 12.53
CA PHE A 100 0.40 -3.82 11.40
C PHE A 100 1.91 -3.82 11.49
N GLU A 101 2.57 -3.81 10.34
CA GLU A 101 4.02 -3.74 10.22
C GLU A 101 4.40 -3.07 8.90
N ARG A 102 5.39 -2.17 8.91
CA ARG A 102 5.93 -1.59 7.67
C ARG A 102 6.77 -2.62 6.92
N VAL A 103 6.29 -3.13 5.79
CA VAL A 103 6.98 -4.13 4.98
C VAL A 103 7.92 -3.54 3.92
N GLY A 104 7.90 -2.22 3.75
CA GLY A 104 8.88 -1.53 2.92
C GLY A 104 8.44 -0.15 2.48
N THR A 105 9.14 0.37 1.49
CA THR A 105 8.86 1.64 0.83
C THR A 105 8.89 1.42 -0.68
N CYS A 106 8.01 2.10 -1.41
CA CYS A 106 7.93 2.04 -2.86
C CYS A 106 7.54 3.40 -3.43
N CYS A 107 7.24 3.40 -4.73
CA CYS A 107 6.31 4.34 -5.33
C CYS A 107 6.73 5.80 -5.15
N ALA A 108 7.68 6.23 -5.97
CA ALA A 108 8.03 7.64 -6.02
C ALA A 108 6.85 8.45 -6.58
N PHE A 109 6.55 9.56 -5.92
CA PHE A 109 5.52 10.51 -6.34
C PHE A 109 6.01 11.95 -6.15
N ARG A 110 5.39 12.88 -6.87
CA ARG A 110 5.69 14.30 -6.78
C ARG A 110 4.94 14.91 -5.59
N LEU A 111 5.62 15.75 -4.83
CA LEU A 111 5.02 16.52 -3.73
C LEU A 111 4.43 17.82 -4.28
N GLU A 112 3.26 18.19 -3.77
CA GLU A 112 2.53 19.40 -4.10
C GLU A 112 2.45 20.38 -2.91
N ASP A 113 2.67 19.91 -1.67
CA ASP A 113 2.74 20.79 -0.49
C ASP A 113 3.86 21.83 -0.60
N LYS A 114 3.49 23.11 -0.54
CA LYS A 114 4.41 24.24 -0.69
C LYS A 114 5.48 24.28 0.40
N ARG A 115 5.17 23.93 1.64
CA ARG A 115 6.15 23.95 2.75
C ARG A 115 7.26 22.95 2.50
N LEU A 116 6.94 21.77 1.93
CA LEU A 116 7.92 20.78 1.51
C LEU A 116 8.77 21.28 0.33
N LEU A 117 8.12 21.86 -0.69
CA LEU A 117 8.81 22.43 -1.86
C LEU A 117 9.80 23.54 -1.45
N ASP A 118 9.36 24.47 -0.61
CA ASP A 118 10.19 25.56 -0.07
C ASP A 118 11.36 25.02 0.79
N ALA A 119 11.18 23.85 1.42
CA ALA A 119 12.23 23.12 2.13
C ALA A 119 13.14 22.27 1.21
N GLY A 120 13.02 22.41 -0.11
CA GLY A 120 13.85 21.72 -1.10
C GLY A 120 13.48 20.27 -1.35
N ARG A 121 12.24 19.85 -1.03
CA ARG A 121 11.72 18.49 -1.27
C ARG A 121 10.68 18.52 -2.37
N SER A 122 10.97 17.89 -3.51
CA SER A 122 10.05 17.83 -4.66
C SER A 122 9.42 16.46 -4.90
N ALA A 123 9.86 15.43 -4.18
CA ALA A 123 9.37 14.07 -4.33
C ALA A 123 9.35 13.34 -2.98
N GLY A 124 8.43 12.39 -2.85
CA GLY A 124 8.29 11.48 -1.73
C GLY A 124 8.28 10.02 -2.19
N LEU A 125 8.34 9.11 -1.23
CA LEU A 125 8.11 7.68 -1.42
C LEU A 125 6.95 7.24 -0.51
N LEU A 126 6.17 6.26 -0.95
CA LEU A 126 5.12 5.68 -0.12
C LEU A 126 5.69 4.58 0.77
N ASP A 127 5.30 4.59 2.03
CA ASP A 127 5.50 3.45 2.91
C ASP A 127 4.40 2.42 2.67
N VAL A 128 4.78 1.15 2.69
CA VAL A 128 3.88 0.02 2.52
C VAL A 128 3.82 -0.75 3.82
N TYR A 129 2.62 -0.90 4.34
CA TYR A 129 2.33 -1.65 5.56
C TYR A 129 1.58 -2.92 5.22
N GLU A 130 1.84 -3.99 5.95
CA GLU A 130 0.97 -5.14 6.00
C GLU A 130 0.03 -4.99 7.20
N LEU A 131 -1.28 -5.03 6.94
CA LEU A 131 -2.35 -5.03 7.94
C LEU A 131 -2.96 -6.43 8.01
N VAL A 132 -2.87 -7.07 9.18
CA VAL A 132 -3.29 -8.45 9.41
C VAL A 132 -4.41 -8.49 10.43
N ILE A 133 -5.46 -9.26 10.15
CA ILE A 133 -6.51 -9.65 11.10
C ILE A 133 -6.27 -11.10 11.52
N PRO A 134 -5.63 -11.38 12.67
CA PRO A 134 -5.14 -12.72 12.99
C PRO A 134 -6.25 -13.77 13.15
N SER A 135 -7.44 -13.36 13.62
CA SER A 135 -8.58 -14.26 13.83
C SER A 135 -9.15 -14.83 12.53
N THR A 136 -8.98 -14.13 11.41
CA THR A 136 -9.51 -14.52 10.08
C THR A 136 -8.41 -14.89 9.10
N GLY A 137 -7.15 -14.57 9.40
CA GLY A 137 -6.01 -14.73 8.49
C GLY A 137 -6.00 -13.72 7.34
N MET A 138 -6.88 -12.72 7.35
CA MET A 138 -6.90 -11.66 6.34
C MET A 138 -5.62 -10.82 6.44
N SER A 139 -4.97 -10.59 5.30
CA SER A 139 -3.82 -9.69 5.17
C SER A 139 -4.01 -8.76 3.96
N LYS A 140 -3.69 -7.48 4.12
CA LYS A 140 -3.73 -6.45 3.07
C LYS A 140 -2.51 -5.56 3.13
N LYS A 141 -2.04 -5.13 1.96
CA LYS A 141 -1.06 -4.06 1.82
C LYS A 141 -1.77 -2.71 1.90
N VAL A 142 -1.19 -1.78 2.65
CA VAL A 142 -1.72 -0.43 2.84
C VAL A 142 -0.61 0.58 2.53
N TYR A 143 -0.90 1.53 1.65
CA TYR A 143 0.04 2.55 1.17
C TYR A 143 -0.17 3.85 1.94
N VAL A 144 0.91 4.40 2.48
CA VAL A 144 0.89 5.57 3.36
C VAL A 144 1.92 6.58 2.91
N SER A 145 1.54 7.86 2.90
CA SER A 145 2.45 8.99 2.79
C SER A 145 2.47 9.74 4.12
N ILE A 146 3.67 10.01 4.63
CA ILE A 146 3.86 10.90 5.78
C ILE A 146 4.18 12.33 5.37
N TYR A 147 4.27 12.61 4.06
CA TYR A 147 4.72 13.92 3.57
C TYR A 147 3.61 14.95 3.62
N GLU A 148 2.49 14.62 2.98
CA GLU A 148 1.33 15.50 2.82
C GLU A 148 0.20 15.02 3.72
N GLU A 149 -0.59 15.96 4.23
CA GLU A 149 -1.76 15.71 5.06
C GLU A 149 -3.02 15.84 4.19
N GLY A 150 -3.92 14.87 4.32
CA GLY A 150 -5.23 14.90 3.68
C GLY A 150 -6.32 14.42 4.63
N ASP A 151 -7.55 14.34 4.13
CA ASP A 151 -8.64 13.73 4.89
C ASP A 151 -8.37 12.23 5.06
N ILE A 152 -8.34 11.76 6.30
CA ILE A 152 -8.05 10.36 6.62
C ILE A 152 -9.29 9.61 7.13
N TYR A 153 -9.49 8.42 6.59
CA TYR A 153 -10.68 7.59 6.82
C TYR A 153 -10.31 6.20 7.32
N ILE A 154 -11.29 5.49 7.89
CA ILE A 154 -11.21 4.04 8.08
C ILE A 154 -11.17 3.38 6.70
N LEU A 155 -10.30 2.37 6.52
CA LEU A 155 -10.23 1.58 5.29
C LEU A 155 -11.59 0.94 4.96
N ASN A 156 -11.97 0.94 3.68
CA ASN A 156 -13.22 0.30 3.25
C ASN A 156 -13.25 -1.19 3.63
N GLY A 157 -14.35 -1.63 4.26
CA GLY A 157 -14.49 -3.00 4.77
C GLY A 157 -13.84 -3.26 6.13
N TYR A 158 -13.29 -2.24 6.80
CA TYR A 158 -12.75 -2.31 8.16
C TYR A 158 -13.60 -1.47 9.12
N THR A 159 -13.36 -1.60 10.42
CA THR A 159 -14.00 -0.76 11.44
C THR A 159 -12.96 0.08 12.18
N GLY A 160 -13.40 1.14 12.84
CA GLY A 160 -12.57 2.03 13.63
C GLY A 160 -12.78 1.80 15.13
N ARG A 161 -11.73 2.06 15.92
CA ARG A 161 -11.89 2.19 17.37
C ARG A 161 -12.69 3.45 17.70
N SER A 162 -13.61 3.31 18.64
CA SER A 162 -14.33 4.41 19.28
C SER A 162 -14.04 4.41 20.79
N LYS A 163 -14.20 5.58 21.41
CA LYS A 163 -14.18 5.72 22.88
C LYS A 163 -15.46 5.20 23.52
#